data_AF-A0A075K4T4-F1
#
_entry.id   AF-A0A075K4T4-F1
#
_cell.length_a   1.000
_cell.length_b   1.000
_cell.length_c   1.000
_cell.angle_alpha   90.00
_cell.angle_beta   90.00
_cell.angle_gamma   90.00
#
_symmetry.space_group_name_H-M   'P 1'
#
loop_
_entity.id
_entity.type
_entity.pdbx_description
1 polymer ?
#
loop_
_entity_poly.entity_id
_entity_poly.type
_entity_poly.pdbx_seq_one_letter_code
_entity_poly.pdbx_strand_id
1 'polypeptide(L)'
;MDLGSAWTSLMDEGYAVIRGAVDAKVCDDINQRIANFKQRNAKAVARNLDEHGRLYRVVNLHLAVDAITQLLVRNAAIGVCDRFFGEPTSLYTTLYYERGSEQSLHRDTPMFCTTPSERYLGVWVALDDVSDDNGPLRVVPRSHLLPPIDLARMRRDVFGDGSIAPLSPEGWNAYQEEVQRQCNEANLAFLPMHAQRGDVIVWHPQLFHGGAPHLSPRTRRSVVMHVTPKGVPVGHMDVFFDPAKAVSRAKWGYYQRGDRHVAKFKRVDFGHEYGYRTWRLRRA
;
A
#
# COMPACT_ATOMS: atom_id res chain seq x y z
N MET A 1 3.16 -17.33 13.42
CA MET A 1 2.06 -17.85 12.59
C MET A 1 2.70 -18.59 11.43
N ASP A 2 2.33 -19.83 11.18
CA ASP A 2 2.78 -20.54 9.98
C ASP A 2 2.01 -20.05 8.74
N LEU A 3 2.43 -20.44 7.53
CA LEU A 3 1.76 -20.00 6.28
C LEU A 3 0.32 -20.50 6.16
N GLY A 4 -0.04 -21.60 6.83
CA GLY A 4 -1.40 -22.14 6.82
C GLY A 4 -2.36 -21.27 7.61
N SER A 5 -1.98 -20.94 8.84
CA SER A 5 -2.74 -20.05 9.72
C SER A 5 -2.78 -18.61 9.19
N ALA A 6 -1.71 -18.13 8.55
CA ALA A 6 -1.70 -16.81 7.91
C ALA A 6 -2.67 -16.73 6.72
N TRP A 7 -2.75 -17.81 5.93
CA TRP A 7 -3.75 -17.91 4.86
C TRP A 7 -5.18 -17.87 5.41
N THR A 8 -5.49 -18.67 6.42
CA THR A 8 -6.82 -18.70 7.03
C THR A 8 -7.20 -17.34 7.60
N SER A 9 -6.28 -16.68 8.32
CA SER A 9 -6.50 -15.32 8.85
C SER A 9 -6.81 -14.31 7.73
N LEU A 10 -6.05 -14.35 6.62
CA LEU A 10 -6.30 -13.46 5.48
C LEU A 10 -7.70 -13.66 4.90
N MET A 11 -8.17 -14.90 4.79
CA MET A 11 -9.47 -15.22 4.21
C MET A 11 -10.63 -14.94 5.17
N ASP A 12 -10.47 -15.19 6.46
CA ASP A 12 -11.54 -15.08 7.46
C ASP A 12 -11.65 -13.66 8.03
N GLU A 13 -10.51 -13.02 8.30
CA GLU A 13 -10.42 -11.69 8.94
C GLU A 13 -10.04 -10.57 7.96
N GLY A 14 -9.58 -10.92 6.75
CA GLY A 14 -9.21 -9.97 5.71
C GLY A 14 -7.79 -9.45 5.85
N TYR A 15 -7.06 -9.89 6.87
CA TYR A 15 -5.64 -9.60 7.07
C TYR A 15 -4.93 -10.75 7.78
N ALA A 16 -3.61 -10.78 7.64
CA ALA A 16 -2.74 -11.70 8.35
C ALA A 16 -1.51 -10.97 8.90
N VAL A 17 -1.11 -11.33 10.13
CA VAL A 17 0.10 -10.80 10.77
C VAL A 17 1.15 -11.89 10.86
N ILE A 18 2.27 -11.69 10.17
CA ILE A 18 3.40 -12.60 10.16
C ILE A 18 4.53 -11.94 10.95
N ARG A 19 4.70 -12.41 12.19
CA ARG A 19 5.72 -11.88 13.11
C ARG A 19 7.13 -12.27 12.66
N GLY A 20 8.06 -11.33 12.66
CA GLY A 20 9.45 -11.54 12.24
C GLY A 20 9.60 -12.08 10.82
N ALA A 21 8.68 -11.74 9.91
CA ALA A 21 8.70 -12.24 8.53
C ALA A 21 9.91 -11.72 7.73
N VAL A 22 10.47 -10.60 8.15
CA VAL A 22 11.68 -9.97 7.60
C VAL A 22 12.73 -9.88 8.69
N ASP A 23 13.96 -10.31 8.40
CA ASP A 23 15.10 -10.19 9.31
C ASP A 23 15.37 -8.70 9.64
N ALA A 24 15.55 -8.39 10.92
CA ALA A 24 15.82 -7.03 11.39
C ALA A 24 17.01 -6.37 10.66
N LYS A 25 18.04 -7.14 10.27
CA LYS A 25 19.19 -6.63 9.51
C LYS A 25 18.81 -6.12 8.12
N VAL A 26 17.80 -6.71 7.48
CA VAL A 26 17.25 -6.23 6.21
C VAL A 26 16.54 -4.90 6.44
N CYS A 27 15.77 -4.77 7.52
CA CYS A 27 15.14 -3.51 7.90
C CYS A 27 16.19 -2.42 8.16
N ASP A 28 17.26 -2.75 8.88
CA ASP A 28 18.34 -1.83 9.22
C ASP A 28 19.11 -1.34 7.97
N ASP A 29 19.44 -2.23 7.03
CA ASP A 29 20.07 -1.86 5.75
C ASP A 29 19.17 -0.93 4.93
N ILE A 30 17.86 -1.21 4.86
CA ILE A 30 16.89 -0.33 4.19
C ILE A 30 16.87 1.05 4.86
N ASN A 31 16.72 1.10 6.18
CA ASN A 31 16.69 2.33 6.96
C ASN A 31 17.97 3.16 6.75
N GLN A 32 19.14 2.53 6.78
CA GLN A 32 20.42 3.21 6.55
C GLN A 32 20.52 3.76 5.12
N ARG A 33 20.08 3.02 4.10
CA ARG A 33 20.11 3.49 2.71
C ARG A 33 19.13 4.63 2.46
N ILE A 34 17.98 4.64 3.14
CA ILE A 34 17.05 5.75 3.08
C ILE A 34 17.64 6.99 3.77
N ALA A 35 18.31 6.83 4.91
CA ALA A 35 19.02 7.94 5.55
C ALA A 35 20.08 8.56 4.62
N ASN A 36 20.90 7.72 3.98
CA ASN A 36 21.89 8.17 2.98
C ASN A 36 21.21 8.84 1.77
N PHE A 37 20.09 8.31 1.30
CA PHE A 37 19.29 8.89 0.23
C PHE A 37 18.81 10.31 0.60
N LYS A 38 18.26 10.50 1.81
CA LYS A 38 17.80 11.81 2.31
C LYS A 38 18.93 12.83 2.34
N GLN A 39 20.10 12.45 2.85
CA GLN A 39 21.27 13.33 2.93
C GLN A 39 21.71 13.79 1.53
N ARG A 40 21.85 12.85 0.59
CA ARG A 40 22.24 13.15 -0.80
C ARG A 40 21.20 13.97 -1.56
N ASN A 41 19.92 13.72 -1.28
CA ASN A 41 18.79 14.32 -1.98
C ASN A 41 18.09 15.41 -1.14
N ALA A 42 18.81 16.12 -0.27
CA ALA A 42 18.23 17.08 0.69
C ALA A 42 17.24 18.05 0.05
N LYS A 43 17.58 18.61 -1.13
CA LYS A 43 16.69 19.53 -1.87
C LYS A 43 15.40 18.87 -2.37
N ALA A 44 15.45 17.60 -2.77
CA ALA A 44 14.30 16.88 -3.29
C ALA A 44 13.33 16.48 -2.16
N VAL A 45 13.87 16.14 -0.98
CA VAL A 45 13.06 15.72 0.16
C VAL A 45 12.53 16.88 0.99
N ALA A 46 13.15 18.06 0.93
CA ALA A 46 12.89 19.18 1.86
C ALA A 46 11.40 19.52 2.05
N ARG A 47 10.63 19.58 0.96
CA ARG A 47 9.20 19.93 1.01
C ARG A 47 8.30 18.84 1.59
N ASN A 48 8.81 17.62 1.75
CA ASN A 48 8.07 16.46 2.23
C ASN A 48 8.40 16.11 3.69
N LEU A 49 9.35 16.82 4.30
CA LEU A 49 9.73 16.64 5.70
C LEU A 49 8.78 17.43 6.61
N ASP A 50 8.42 16.83 7.74
CA ASP A 50 7.75 17.54 8.84
C ASP A 50 8.74 18.25 9.78
N GLU A 51 8.25 18.88 10.86
CA GLU A 51 9.11 19.59 11.81
C GLU A 51 10.14 18.70 12.51
N HIS A 52 9.94 17.37 12.49
CA HIS A 52 10.86 16.39 13.06
C HIS A 52 11.77 15.75 11.99
N GLY A 53 11.73 16.24 10.75
CA GLY A 53 12.53 15.73 9.65
C GLY A 53 12.06 14.36 9.15
N ARG A 54 10.79 14.00 9.35
CA ARG A 54 10.20 12.73 8.92
C ARG A 54 9.54 12.88 7.54
N LEU A 55 9.84 11.97 6.63
CA LEU A 55 9.18 11.86 5.32
C LEU A 55 7.73 11.38 5.45
N TYR A 56 6.85 12.01 4.68
CA TYR A 56 5.46 11.59 4.52
C TYR A 56 5.21 11.02 3.12
N ARG A 57 4.72 9.77 3.03
CA ARG A 57 4.29 9.12 1.78
C ARG A 57 5.22 9.38 0.59
N VAL A 58 6.23 8.53 0.42
CA VAL A 58 7.06 8.53 -0.80
C VAL A 58 6.70 7.34 -1.67
N VAL A 59 6.04 7.61 -2.79
CA VAL A 59 5.61 6.60 -3.75
C VAL A 59 6.79 6.17 -4.62
N ASN A 60 6.94 4.87 -4.81
CA ASN A 60 7.99 4.26 -5.61
C ASN A 60 9.42 4.58 -5.17
N LEU A 61 9.65 4.84 -3.87
CA LEU A 61 11.01 5.08 -3.35
C LEU A 61 11.98 3.93 -3.67
N HIS A 62 11.48 2.69 -3.81
CA HIS A 62 12.28 1.53 -4.23
C HIS A 62 13.03 1.74 -5.56
N LEU A 63 12.56 2.65 -6.42
CA LEU A 63 13.27 3.00 -7.64
C LEU A 63 14.57 3.77 -7.36
N ALA A 64 14.63 4.59 -6.32
CA ALA A 64 15.84 5.31 -5.92
C ALA A 64 16.66 4.52 -4.88
N VAL A 65 15.98 3.80 -3.98
CA VAL A 65 16.57 2.97 -2.94
C VAL A 65 16.26 1.50 -3.22
N ASP A 66 17.08 0.88 -4.07
CA ASP A 66 16.84 -0.48 -4.57
C ASP A 66 16.74 -1.56 -3.48
N ALA A 67 17.35 -1.33 -2.31
CA ALA A 67 17.27 -2.25 -1.17
C ALA A 67 15.84 -2.52 -0.70
N ILE A 68 14.90 -1.58 -0.90
CA ILE A 68 13.48 -1.81 -0.59
C ILE A 68 12.93 -3.03 -1.34
N THR A 69 13.43 -3.32 -2.55
CA THR A 69 13.00 -4.50 -3.32
C THR A 69 13.47 -5.82 -2.71
N GLN A 70 14.38 -5.82 -1.73
CA GLN A 70 14.70 -7.02 -0.95
C GLN A 70 13.47 -7.51 -0.16
N LEU A 71 12.54 -6.63 0.22
CA LEU A 71 11.30 -7.01 0.91
C LEU A 71 10.38 -7.92 0.07
N LEU A 72 10.61 -8.02 -1.25
CA LEU A 72 9.89 -8.94 -2.12
C LEU A 72 10.46 -10.37 -2.07
N VAL A 73 11.74 -10.53 -1.71
CA VAL A 73 12.48 -11.81 -1.78
C VAL A 73 13.04 -12.29 -0.44
N ARG A 74 13.08 -11.40 0.57
CA ARG A 74 13.55 -11.68 1.94
C ARG A 74 12.42 -11.48 2.95
N ASN A 75 11.21 -11.91 2.59
CA ASN A 75 10.01 -11.73 3.38
C ASN A 75 9.16 -13.00 3.30
N ALA A 76 9.04 -13.71 4.42
CA ALA A 76 8.26 -14.95 4.48
C ALA A 76 6.77 -14.74 4.19
N ALA A 77 6.22 -13.53 4.42
CA ALA A 77 4.82 -13.22 4.17
C ALA A 77 4.44 -13.23 2.68
N ILE A 78 5.42 -13.13 1.76
CA ILE A 78 5.16 -13.21 0.31
C ILE A 78 4.59 -14.57 -0.09
N GLY A 79 4.90 -15.64 0.67
CA GLY A 79 4.28 -16.96 0.46
C GLY A 79 2.75 -16.95 0.64
N VAL A 80 2.22 -16.09 1.50
CA VAL A 80 0.76 -15.90 1.65
C VAL A 80 0.17 -15.26 0.39
N CYS A 81 0.89 -14.29 -0.20
CA CYS A 81 0.48 -13.63 -1.43
C CYS A 81 0.48 -14.61 -2.61
N ASP A 82 1.50 -15.45 -2.72
CA ASP A 82 1.55 -16.49 -3.77
C ASP A 82 0.40 -17.46 -3.67
N ARG A 83 0.06 -17.87 -2.45
CA ARG A 83 -1.09 -18.75 -2.20
C ARG A 83 -2.40 -18.07 -2.57
N PHE A 84 -2.56 -16.78 -2.25
CA PHE A 84 -3.74 -16.00 -2.62
C PHE A 84 -3.91 -15.89 -4.13
N PHE A 85 -2.82 -15.61 -4.84
CA PHE A 85 -2.88 -15.48 -6.29
C PHE A 85 -2.91 -16.81 -7.03
N GLY A 86 -2.40 -17.89 -6.44
CA GLY A 86 -2.16 -19.17 -7.12
C GLY A 86 -0.96 -19.13 -8.08
N GLU A 87 -0.16 -18.07 -8.04
CA GLU A 87 0.99 -17.83 -8.92
C GLU A 87 2.00 -16.86 -8.28
N PRO A 88 3.24 -16.75 -8.80
CA PRO A 88 4.27 -15.92 -8.19
C PRO A 88 3.91 -14.42 -8.13
N THR A 89 4.01 -13.87 -6.92
CA THR A 89 3.81 -12.46 -6.62
C THR A 89 4.86 -11.57 -7.29
N SER A 90 4.43 -10.41 -7.81
CA SER A 90 5.28 -9.34 -8.31
C SER A 90 5.00 -8.02 -7.58
N LEU A 91 5.99 -7.13 -7.53
CA LEU A 91 5.84 -5.80 -6.95
C LEU A 91 5.32 -4.81 -8.00
N TYR A 92 4.15 -4.22 -7.76
CA TYR A 92 3.62 -3.12 -8.57
C TYR A 92 4.18 -1.78 -8.06
N THR A 93 3.76 -1.30 -6.89
CA THR A 93 4.20 0.00 -6.35
C THR A 93 4.53 -0.11 -4.87
N THR A 94 5.31 0.84 -4.35
CA THR A 94 5.56 0.97 -2.90
C THR A 94 5.16 2.32 -2.38
N LEU A 95 4.74 2.39 -1.12
CA LEU A 95 4.64 3.62 -0.34
C LEU A 95 5.59 3.52 0.84
N TYR A 96 6.53 4.47 0.98
CA TYR A 96 7.39 4.58 2.17
C TYR A 96 6.89 5.70 3.08
N TYR A 97 6.95 5.48 4.38
CA TYR A 97 6.55 6.43 5.42
C TYR A 97 7.58 6.44 6.55
N GLU A 98 7.88 7.61 7.13
CA GLU A 98 8.59 7.75 8.41
C GLU A 98 7.67 8.13 9.57
N ARG A 99 6.41 8.44 9.28
CA ARG A 99 5.33 8.72 10.24
C ARG A 99 4.02 8.09 9.79
N GLY A 100 3.05 8.04 10.69
CA GLY A 100 1.66 7.70 10.41
C GLY A 100 1.12 8.28 9.10
N SER A 101 0.27 7.55 8.36
CA SER A 101 -0.53 8.20 7.31
C SER A 101 -1.66 9.05 7.89
N GLU A 102 -2.14 8.67 9.08
CA GLU A 102 -3.31 9.26 9.76
C GLU A 102 -4.57 9.30 8.88
N GLN A 103 -4.57 8.48 7.82
CA GLN A 103 -5.65 8.42 6.87
C GLN A 103 -6.88 7.80 7.54
N SER A 104 -8.05 8.38 7.28
CA SER A 104 -9.34 7.86 7.74
C SER A 104 -9.58 6.43 7.26
N LEU A 105 -10.64 5.80 7.76
CA LEU A 105 -11.09 4.51 7.24
C LEU A 105 -11.25 4.60 5.73
N HIS A 106 -10.63 3.66 5.03
CA HIS A 106 -10.73 3.58 3.58
C HIS A 106 -10.52 2.17 3.07
N ARG A 107 -10.83 1.99 1.79
CA ARG A 107 -10.44 0.86 0.96
C ARG A 107 -9.63 1.37 -0.23
N ASP A 108 -8.57 0.64 -0.56
CA ASP A 108 -7.64 0.99 -1.63
C ASP A 108 -8.25 0.89 -3.04
N THR A 109 -9.30 0.10 -3.24
CA THR A 109 -9.72 -0.41 -4.55
C THR A 109 -10.20 0.64 -5.57
N PRO A 110 -10.59 1.89 -5.24
CA PRO A 110 -10.70 2.90 -6.30
C PRO A 110 -9.33 3.39 -6.80
N MET A 111 -8.33 3.48 -5.91
CA MET A 111 -6.96 3.88 -6.27
C MET A 111 -6.17 2.74 -6.92
N PHE A 112 -6.42 1.50 -6.52
CA PHE A 112 -5.79 0.31 -7.06
C PHE A 112 -6.85 -0.72 -7.47
N CYS A 113 -7.53 -0.49 -8.59
CA CYS A 113 -8.46 -1.47 -9.14
C CYS A 113 -7.74 -2.41 -10.10
N THR A 114 -7.97 -3.71 -10.03
CA THR A 114 -7.34 -4.69 -10.92
C THR A 114 -8.33 -5.25 -11.94
N THR A 115 -7.83 -5.78 -13.05
CA THR A 115 -8.63 -6.56 -14.01
C THR A 115 -7.93 -7.89 -14.30
N PRO A 116 -8.47 -9.05 -13.88
CA PRO A 116 -9.68 -9.25 -13.06
C PRO A 116 -9.62 -8.53 -11.71
N SER A 117 -10.78 -8.22 -11.12
CA SER A 117 -10.90 -7.51 -9.84
C SER A 117 -10.23 -8.28 -8.70
N GLU A 118 -9.82 -7.55 -7.66
CA GLU A 118 -9.25 -8.10 -6.42
C GLU A 118 -7.98 -8.93 -6.59
N ARG A 119 -7.29 -8.84 -7.75
CA ARG A 119 -5.98 -9.47 -7.95
C ARG A 119 -4.82 -8.59 -7.51
N TYR A 120 -4.95 -8.00 -6.32
CA TYR A 120 -3.85 -7.35 -5.61
C TYR A 120 -3.87 -7.69 -4.12
N LEU A 121 -2.79 -7.42 -3.40
CA LEU A 121 -2.74 -7.42 -1.94
C LEU A 121 -1.89 -6.23 -1.48
N GLY A 122 -2.22 -5.70 -0.31
CA GLY A 122 -1.32 -4.79 0.39
C GLY A 122 -0.43 -5.57 1.36
N VAL A 123 0.87 -5.27 1.36
CA VAL A 123 1.86 -5.87 2.27
C VAL A 123 2.59 -4.74 2.98
N TRP A 124 2.25 -4.51 4.23
CA TRP A 124 2.87 -3.49 5.08
C TRP A 124 3.94 -4.12 5.97
N VAL A 125 5.15 -3.56 5.91
CA VAL A 125 6.32 -4.03 6.65
C VAL A 125 6.72 -2.98 7.68
N ALA A 126 6.80 -3.39 8.94
CA ALA A 126 7.35 -2.58 10.02
C ALA A 126 8.87 -2.47 9.87
N LEU A 127 9.39 -1.26 9.70
CA LEU A 127 10.83 -0.98 9.77
C LEU A 127 11.25 -0.41 11.12
N ASP A 128 10.29 -0.01 11.95
CA ASP A 128 10.42 0.38 13.35
C ASP A 128 9.41 -0.39 14.20
N ASP A 129 9.61 -0.38 15.52
CA ASP A 129 8.59 -0.84 16.46
C ASP A 129 7.42 0.15 16.49
N VAL A 130 6.21 -0.39 16.55
CA VAL A 130 4.94 0.34 16.40
C VAL A 130 4.03 0.04 17.57
N SER A 131 3.63 1.12 18.24
CA SER A 131 2.77 1.16 19.43
C SER A 131 1.78 2.32 19.29
N ASP A 132 0.81 2.44 20.19
CA ASP A 132 -0.27 3.43 20.06
C ASP A 132 0.20 4.89 19.94
N ASP A 133 1.37 5.23 20.47
CA ASP A 133 1.91 6.59 20.45
C ASP A 133 2.51 7.01 19.10
N ASN A 134 2.97 6.08 18.26
CA ASN A 134 3.62 6.39 16.97
C ASN A 134 2.79 6.01 15.74
N GLY A 135 1.46 5.93 15.88
CA GLY A 135 0.54 5.86 14.74
C GLY A 135 0.48 4.49 14.05
N PRO A 136 -0.04 3.45 14.73
CA PRO A 136 -0.22 2.13 14.14
C PRO A 136 -1.16 2.14 12.93
N LEU A 137 -0.98 1.15 12.04
CA LEU A 137 -2.03 0.81 11.08
C LEU A 137 -3.27 0.38 11.87
N ARG A 138 -4.45 0.75 11.40
CA ARG A 138 -5.72 0.23 11.93
C ARG A 138 -6.39 -0.60 10.86
N VAL A 139 -6.94 -1.74 11.24
CA VAL A 139 -7.73 -2.61 10.36
C VAL A 139 -9.13 -2.76 10.92
N VAL A 140 -10.09 -3.06 10.06
CA VAL A 140 -11.44 -3.47 10.48
C VAL A 140 -11.62 -4.94 10.10
N PRO A 141 -11.43 -5.89 11.04
CA PRO A 141 -11.52 -7.30 10.74
C PRO A 141 -12.86 -7.65 10.07
N ARG A 142 -12.82 -8.61 9.15
CA ARG A 142 -13.99 -9.15 8.43
C ARG A 142 -14.71 -8.15 7.51
N SER A 143 -14.25 -6.90 7.41
CA SER A 143 -14.85 -5.89 6.53
C SER A 143 -14.74 -6.23 5.03
N HIS A 144 -13.80 -7.11 4.66
CA HIS A 144 -13.68 -7.62 3.31
C HIS A 144 -14.83 -8.57 2.91
N LEU A 145 -15.61 -9.06 3.88
CA LEU A 145 -16.79 -9.91 3.66
C LEU A 145 -18.09 -9.09 3.51
N LEU A 146 -18.03 -7.77 3.67
CA LEU A 146 -19.21 -6.91 3.50
C LEU A 146 -19.69 -6.94 2.04
N PRO A 147 -21.01 -6.75 1.80
CA PRO A 147 -21.56 -6.71 0.46
C PRO A 147 -20.87 -5.66 -0.43
N PRO A 148 -20.73 -5.93 -1.75
CA PRO A 148 -20.13 -4.96 -2.66
C PRO A 148 -20.93 -3.66 -2.69
N ILE A 149 -20.22 -2.54 -2.75
CA ILE A 149 -20.80 -1.21 -2.96
C ILE A 149 -21.35 -1.12 -4.39
N ASP A 150 -22.56 -0.57 -4.56
CA ASP A 150 -23.20 -0.38 -5.87
C ASP A 150 -22.48 0.71 -6.69
N LEU A 151 -21.47 0.28 -7.45
CA LEU A 151 -20.67 1.16 -8.31
C LEU A 151 -21.48 1.78 -9.45
N ALA A 152 -22.52 1.11 -9.93
CA ALA A 152 -23.34 1.62 -11.03
C ALA A 152 -24.20 2.80 -10.54
N ARG A 153 -24.78 2.68 -9.34
CA ARG A 153 -25.44 3.80 -8.67
C ARG A 153 -24.46 4.94 -8.43
N MET A 154 -23.31 4.67 -7.81
CA MET A 154 -22.30 5.70 -7.56
C MET A 154 -21.83 6.41 -8.83
N ARG A 155 -21.61 5.68 -9.92
CA ARG A 155 -21.22 6.23 -11.22
C ARG A 155 -22.24 7.23 -11.74
N ARG A 156 -23.54 6.92 -11.61
CA ARG A 156 -24.63 7.83 -12.02
C ARG A 156 -24.69 9.05 -11.09
N ASP A 157 -24.68 8.82 -9.78
CA ASP A 157 -24.89 9.87 -8.78
C ASP A 157 -23.73 10.88 -8.74
N VAL A 158 -22.49 10.42 -8.84
CA VAL A 158 -21.29 11.27 -8.74
C VAL A 158 -20.90 11.89 -10.08
N PHE A 159 -21.07 11.16 -11.18
CA PHE A 159 -20.48 11.52 -12.47
C PHE A 159 -21.48 11.61 -13.64
N GLY A 160 -22.72 11.13 -13.52
CA GLY A 160 -23.71 11.13 -14.60
C GLY A 160 -23.22 10.37 -15.84
N ASP A 161 -23.12 11.04 -16.99
CA ASP A 161 -22.48 10.53 -18.22
C ASP A 161 -21.10 11.16 -18.49
N GLY A 162 -20.59 11.97 -17.55
CA GLY A 162 -19.34 12.69 -17.68
C GLY A 162 -18.10 11.80 -17.70
N SER A 163 -16.96 12.38 -18.09
CA SER A 163 -15.67 11.70 -18.01
C SER A 163 -15.16 11.68 -16.55
N ILE A 164 -14.44 10.61 -16.21
CA ILE A 164 -13.85 10.42 -14.88
C ILE A 164 -12.33 10.54 -15.01
N ALA A 165 -11.73 11.39 -14.19
CA ALA A 165 -10.27 11.49 -14.09
C ALA A 165 -9.71 10.29 -13.30
N PRO A 166 -8.50 9.78 -13.62
CA PRO A 166 -7.90 8.68 -12.88
C PRO A 166 -7.74 8.95 -11.39
N LEU A 167 -7.48 10.20 -11.01
CA LEU A 167 -7.37 10.65 -9.62
C LEU A 167 -8.48 11.65 -9.30
N SER A 168 -9.75 11.19 -9.32
CA SER A 168 -10.91 12.04 -8.99
C SER A 168 -11.11 12.13 -7.47
N PRO A 169 -10.99 13.33 -6.87
CA PRO A 169 -11.31 13.52 -5.45
C PRO A 169 -12.77 13.24 -5.13
N GLU A 170 -13.70 13.57 -6.03
CA GLU A 170 -15.14 13.37 -5.84
C GLU A 170 -15.47 11.88 -5.78
N GLY A 171 -14.94 11.09 -6.72
CA GLY A 171 -15.10 9.63 -6.72
C GLY A 171 -14.43 8.96 -5.54
N TRP A 172 -13.25 9.45 -5.12
CA TRP A 172 -12.59 8.98 -3.91
C TRP A 172 -13.46 9.23 -2.68
N ASN A 173 -13.86 10.48 -2.45
CA ASN A 173 -14.61 10.89 -1.26
C ASN A 173 -15.95 10.15 -1.16
N ALA A 174 -16.74 10.13 -2.25
CA ALA A 174 -18.02 9.44 -2.28
C ALA A 174 -17.89 7.94 -1.96
N TYR A 175 -16.82 7.29 -2.46
CA TYR A 175 -16.60 5.87 -2.17
C TYR A 175 -16.19 5.63 -0.72
N GLN A 176 -15.30 6.46 -0.18
CA GLN A 176 -14.86 6.29 1.21
C GLN A 176 -15.96 6.66 2.23
N GLU A 177 -16.87 7.58 1.88
CA GLU A 177 -18.09 7.85 2.67
C GLU A 177 -18.98 6.61 2.75
N GLU A 178 -19.18 5.91 1.64
CA GLU A 178 -19.94 4.66 1.60
C GLU A 178 -19.23 3.52 2.37
N VAL A 179 -17.90 3.43 2.28
CA VAL A 179 -17.08 2.53 3.13
C VAL A 179 -17.33 2.81 4.61
N GLN A 180 -17.30 4.08 5.02
CA GLN A 180 -17.57 4.48 6.40
C GLN A 180 -19.02 4.16 6.82
N ARG A 181 -19.99 4.42 5.94
CA ARG A 181 -21.41 4.09 6.17
C ARG A 181 -21.59 2.59 6.39
N GLN A 182 -21.05 1.74 5.51
CA GLN A 182 -21.13 0.28 5.65
C GLN A 182 -20.47 -0.22 6.93
N CYS A 183 -19.30 0.34 7.30
CA CYS A 183 -18.62 -0.02 8.55
C CYS A 183 -19.49 0.28 9.77
N ASN A 184 -20.14 1.47 9.79
CA ASN A 184 -21.02 1.89 10.88
C ASN A 184 -22.28 1.02 10.96
N GLU A 185 -22.94 0.74 9.83
CA GLU A 185 -24.15 -0.08 9.79
C GLU A 185 -23.91 -1.53 10.20
N ALA A 186 -22.73 -2.06 9.86
CA ALA A 186 -22.29 -3.38 10.30
C ALA A 186 -21.79 -3.42 11.75
N ASN A 187 -21.75 -2.27 12.45
CA ASN A 187 -21.20 -2.12 13.80
C ASN A 187 -19.77 -2.67 13.93
N LEU A 188 -18.95 -2.50 12.88
CA LEU A 188 -17.55 -2.92 12.89
C LEU A 188 -16.66 -1.81 13.43
N ALA A 189 -15.57 -2.20 14.08
CA ALA A 189 -14.64 -1.28 14.74
C ALA A 189 -13.20 -1.46 14.28
N PHE A 190 -12.42 -0.38 14.39
CA PHE A 190 -10.98 -0.42 14.18
C PHE A 190 -10.26 -1.24 15.26
N LEU A 191 -9.27 -2.01 14.84
CA LEU A 191 -8.24 -2.59 15.69
C LEU A 191 -6.88 -1.98 15.36
N PRO A 192 -6.16 -1.38 16.33
CA PRO A 192 -4.80 -0.93 16.13
C PRO A 192 -3.85 -2.13 16.01
N MET A 193 -2.95 -2.06 15.02
CA MET A 193 -1.99 -3.10 14.74
C MET A 193 -0.61 -2.73 15.30
N HIS A 194 -0.29 -3.27 16.47
CA HIS A 194 1.06 -3.18 17.04
C HIS A 194 1.99 -4.15 16.33
N ALA A 195 3.22 -3.70 16.10
CA ALA A 195 4.21 -4.43 15.32
C ALA A 195 5.61 -4.19 15.88
N GLN A 196 6.44 -5.22 15.85
CA GLN A 196 7.89 -5.05 16.02
C GLN A 196 8.54 -4.90 14.65
N ARG A 197 9.73 -4.31 14.61
CA ARG A 197 10.55 -4.26 13.39
C ARG A 197 10.69 -5.66 12.78
N GLY A 198 10.39 -5.77 11.49
CA GLY A 198 10.40 -7.03 10.74
C GLY A 198 9.06 -7.76 10.69
N ASP A 199 8.07 -7.34 11.49
CA ASP A 199 6.70 -7.84 11.37
C ASP A 199 6.04 -7.34 10.07
N VAL A 200 5.19 -8.19 9.50
CA VAL A 200 4.47 -7.90 8.26
C VAL A 200 2.98 -8.12 8.43
N ILE A 201 2.20 -7.19 7.89
CA ILE A 201 0.74 -7.28 7.78
C ILE A 201 0.39 -7.37 6.30
N VAL A 202 -0.32 -8.43 5.92
CA VAL A 202 -0.89 -8.59 4.58
C VAL A 202 -2.39 -8.32 4.68
N TRP A 203 -2.96 -7.49 3.80
CA TRP A 203 -4.41 -7.26 3.74
C TRP A 203 -5.03 -7.54 2.39
N HIS A 204 -6.26 -8.03 2.44
CA HIS A 204 -7.16 -8.29 1.33
C HIS A 204 -7.56 -6.96 0.65
N PRO A 205 -7.76 -6.93 -0.69
CA PRO A 205 -8.26 -5.75 -1.42
C PRO A 205 -9.45 -5.03 -0.79
N GLN A 206 -10.39 -5.84 -0.30
CA GLN A 206 -11.66 -5.33 0.23
C GLN A 206 -11.62 -4.95 1.71
N LEU A 207 -10.50 -5.19 2.41
CA LEU A 207 -10.38 -4.86 3.84
C LEU A 207 -10.37 -3.34 4.05
N PHE A 208 -11.26 -2.86 4.91
CA PHE A 208 -11.20 -1.49 5.38
C PHE A 208 -10.06 -1.31 6.38
N HIS A 209 -9.30 -0.25 6.20
CA HIS A 209 -8.15 0.07 7.04
C HIS A 209 -7.89 1.57 7.10
N GLY A 210 -6.97 2.00 7.96
CA GLY A 210 -6.65 3.40 8.18
C GLY A 210 -5.36 3.58 8.98
N GLY A 211 -5.00 4.82 9.29
CA GLY A 211 -3.88 5.16 10.16
C GLY A 211 -4.37 5.74 11.49
N ALA A 212 -3.84 5.28 12.61
CA ALA A 212 -4.02 5.96 13.88
C ALA A 212 -3.24 7.29 13.90
N PRO A 213 -3.65 8.26 14.74
CA PRO A 213 -2.90 9.50 14.98
C PRO A 213 -1.45 9.22 15.39
N HIS A 214 -0.52 10.08 14.94
CA HIS A 214 0.89 9.98 15.28
C HIS A 214 1.26 11.02 16.35
N LEU A 215 1.20 10.63 17.62
CA LEU A 215 1.33 11.56 18.75
C LEU A 215 2.78 11.77 19.23
N SER A 216 3.68 10.87 18.84
CA SER A 216 5.07 10.83 19.29
C SER A 216 6.03 11.53 18.32
N PRO A 217 7.14 12.16 18.78
CA PRO A 217 8.19 12.64 17.88
C PRO A 217 9.00 11.50 17.24
N ARG A 218 8.85 10.25 17.74
CA ARG A 218 9.51 9.07 17.18
C ARG A 218 9.07 8.81 15.74
N THR A 219 9.91 8.11 14.99
CA THR A 219 9.53 7.60 13.67
C THR A 219 8.58 6.40 13.79
N ARG A 220 7.83 6.18 12.71
CA ARG A 220 7.13 4.93 12.41
C ARG A 220 7.48 4.55 10.97
N ARG A 221 8.69 4.05 10.78
CA ARG A 221 9.16 3.65 9.45
C ARG A 221 8.43 2.41 8.98
N SER A 222 7.92 2.48 7.76
CA SER A 222 7.24 1.35 7.14
C SER A 222 7.29 1.43 5.62
N VAL A 223 7.20 0.27 4.97
CA VAL A 223 6.97 0.16 3.54
C VAL A 223 5.66 -0.59 3.31
N VAL A 224 4.77 0.00 2.53
CA VAL A 224 3.65 -0.70 1.92
C VAL A 224 4.07 -1.14 0.53
N MET A 225 3.96 -2.42 0.22
CA MET A 225 4.05 -2.96 -1.12
C MET A 225 2.64 -3.28 -1.59
N HIS A 226 2.23 -2.70 -2.71
CA HIS A 226 1.06 -3.19 -3.44
C HIS A 226 1.58 -4.22 -4.44
N VAL A 227 1.14 -5.45 -4.25
CA VAL A 227 1.62 -6.58 -5.02
C VAL A 227 0.51 -7.16 -5.87
N THR A 228 0.87 -7.64 -7.05
CA THR A 228 -0.04 -8.27 -8.01
C THR A 228 0.69 -9.43 -8.68
N PRO A 229 -0.02 -10.36 -9.32
CA PRO A 229 0.60 -11.23 -10.32
C PRO A 229 1.18 -10.41 -11.47
N LYS A 230 2.23 -10.94 -12.09
CA LYS A 230 2.90 -10.27 -13.21
C LYS A 230 1.92 -10.11 -14.37
N GLY A 231 1.83 -8.89 -14.89
CA GLY A 231 1.01 -8.58 -16.06
C GLY A 231 -0.44 -8.23 -15.75
N VAL A 232 -0.89 -8.38 -14.49
CA VAL A 232 -2.19 -7.89 -14.05
C VAL A 232 -2.22 -6.36 -14.16
N PRO A 233 -3.13 -5.79 -14.96
CA PRO A 233 -3.32 -4.36 -15.04
C PRO A 233 -3.93 -3.82 -13.76
N VAL A 234 -3.46 -2.63 -13.39
CA VAL A 234 -3.97 -1.83 -12.28
C VAL A 234 -4.45 -0.52 -12.89
N GLY A 235 -5.71 -0.20 -12.67
CA GLY A 235 -6.36 1.06 -13.00
C GLY A 235 -6.65 1.88 -11.74
N HIS A 236 -7.27 3.03 -11.96
CA HIS A 236 -7.67 3.96 -10.91
C HIS A 236 -9.18 4.27 -11.02
N MET A 237 -9.65 5.40 -10.50
CA MET A 237 -11.08 5.73 -10.46
C MET A 237 -11.73 5.75 -11.84
N ASP A 238 -10.99 6.15 -12.87
CA ASP A 238 -11.47 6.18 -14.24
C ASP A 238 -11.82 4.80 -14.80
N VAL A 239 -11.18 3.74 -14.31
CA VAL A 239 -11.48 2.35 -14.67
C VAL A 239 -12.44 1.72 -13.66
N PHE A 240 -12.29 2.04 -12.38
CA PHE A 240 -13.10 1.48 -11.30
C PHE A 240 -14.59 1.83 -11.44
N PHE A 241 -14.89 3.09 -11.77
CA PHE A 241 -16.26 3.56 -12.00
C PHE A 241 -16.73 3.40 -13.45
N ASP A 242 -15.84 3.05 -14.38
CA ASP A 242 -16.15 2.79 -15.80
C ASP A 242 -15.35 1.57 -16.30
N PRO A 243 -15.83 0.35 -15.98
CA PRO A 243 -15.12 -0.90 -16.33
C PRO A 243 -14.92 -1.11 -17.83
N ALA A 244 -15.62 -0.38 -18.70
CA ALA A 244 -15.40 -0.43 -20.14
C ALA A 244 -14.00 0.06 -20.55
N LYS A 245 -13.33 0.85 -19.69
CA LYS A 245 -11.93 1.28 -19.87
C LYS A 245 -10.89 0.27 -19.39
N ALA A 246 -11.33 -0.84 -18.79
CA ALA A 246 -10.42 -1.88 -18.33
C ALA A 246 -9.59 -2.43 -19.50
N VAL A 247 -8.30 -2.64 -19.24
CA VAL A 247 -7.40 -3.27 -20.21
C VAL A 247 -7.13 -4.70 -19.78
N SER A 248 -6.74 -5.57 -20.72
CA SER A 248 -6.46 -6.98 -20.44
C SER A 248 -5.03 -7.25 -19.98
N ARG A 249 -4.12 -6.27 -20.09
CA ARG A 249 -2.70 -6.42 -19.73
C ARG A 249 -2.11 -5.12 -19.19
N ALA A 250 -1.19 -5.26 -18.22
CA ALA A 250 -0.40 -4.17 -17.69
C ALA A 250 0.39 -3.42 -18.78
N LYS A 251 0.43 -2.09 -18.71
CA LYS A 251 1.12 -1.21 -19.68
C LYS A 251 2.60 -0.97 -19.35
N TRP A 252 3.14 -1.61 -18.32
CA TRP A 252 4.53 -1.46 -17.88
C TRP A 252 5.34 -2.73 -18.08
N GLY A 253 6.65 -2.56 -18.26
CA GLY A 253 7.61 -3.67 -18.26
C GLY A 253 7.98 -4.11 -16.83
N TYR A 254 8.76 -5.18 -16.73
CA TYR A 254 9.26 -5.69 -15.45
C TYR A 254 10.79 -5.88 -15.49
N TYR A 255 11.43 -5.86 -14.33
CA TYR A 255 12.77 -6.42 -14.13
C TYR A 255 12.74 -7.49 -13.05
N GLN A 256 13.74 -8.37 -13.05
CA GLN A 256 13.85 -9.45 -12.07
C GLN A 256 14.57 -8.99 -10.81
N ARG A 257 14.11 -9.50 -9.67
CA ARG A 257 14.76 -9.43 -8.37
C ARG A 257 14.67 -10.81 -7.75
N GLY A 258 15.79 -11.53 -7.70
CA GLY A 258 15.77 -12.96 -7.38
C GLY A 258 14.89 -13.73 -8.37
N ASP A 259 13.98 -14.54 -7.84
CA ASP A 259 12.95 -15.30 -8.55
C ASP A 259 11.67 -14.47 -8.84
N ARG A 260 11.63 -13.19 -8.42
CA ARG A 260 10.45 -12.31 -8.48
C ARG A 260 10.60 -11.21 -9.53
N HIS A 261 9.50 -10.51 -9.78
CA HIS A 261 9.45 -9.41 -10.73
C HIS A 261 9.03 -8.10 -10.04
N VAL A 262 9.60 -6.99 -10.52
CA VAL A 262 9.25 -5.64 -10.10
C VAL A 262 8.84 -4.82 -11.32
N ALA A 263 7.70 -4.13 -11.23
CA ALA A 263 7.20 -3.25 -12.26
C ALA A 263 8.17 -2.08 -12.53
N LYS A 264 8.39 -1.76 -13.80
CA LYS A 264 9.28 -0.67 -14.22
C LYS A 264 8.52 0.65 -14.27
N PHE A 265 8.78 1.49 -13.28
CA PHE A 265 8.40 2.90 -13.29
C PHE A 265 9.63 3.81 -13.37
N LYS A 266 9.39 5.10 -13.59
CA LYS A 266 10.45 6.10 -13.86
C LYS A 266 10.42 7.31 -12.93
N ARG A 267 9.46 7.35 -11.99
CA ARG A 267 9.23 8.50 -11.12
C ARG A 267 9.06 8.05 -9.68
N VAL A 268 9.67 8.83 -8.79
CA VAL A 268 9.41 8.83 -7.35
C VAL A 268 8.54 10.05 -7.07
N ASP A 269 7.46 9.85 -6.35
CA ASP A 269 6.48 10.89 -6.02
C ASP A 269 6.45 11.09 -4.49
N PHE A 270 6.27 12.34 -4.08
CA PHE A 270 6.31 12.79 -2.70
C PHE A 270 4.95 13.39 -2.36
N GLY A 271 4.18 12.67 -1.54
CA GLY A 271 2.88 13.10 -1.04
C GLY A 271 1.77 13.28 -2.10
N HIS A 272 1.94 12.80 -3.34
CA HIS A 272 1.11 13.18 -4.49
C HIS A 272 1.12 14.67 -4.84
N GLU A 273 2.10 15.42 -4.33
CA GLU A 273 2.24 16.86 -4.60
C GLU A 273 3.27 17.14 -5.69
N TYR A 274 4.36 16.38 -5.70
CA TYR A 274 5.44 16.56 -6.66
C TYR A 274 6.26 15.27 -6.82
N GLY A 275 7.02 15.16 -7.91
CA GLY A 275 7.85 13.98 -8.12
C GLY A 275 8.99 14.17 -9.09
N TYR A 276 10.03 13.38 -8.93
CA TYR A 276 11.26 13.43 -9.72
C TYR A 276 11.41 12.18 -10.58
N ARG A 277 12.07 12.33 -11.73
CA ARG A 277 12.55 11.16 -12.49
C ARG A 277 13.64 10.45 -11.69
N THR A 278 13.58 9.13 -11.64
CA THR A 278 14.48 8.29 -10.81
C THR A 278 15.97 8.57 -11.06
N TRP A 279 16.38 8.82 -12.31
CA TRP A 279 17.79 9.09 -12.63
C TRP A 279 18.34 10.36 -11.98
N ARG A 280 17.49 11.36 -11.68
CA ARG A 280 17.93 12.57 -10.95
C ARG A 280 18.25 12.25 -9.50
N LEU A 281 17.49 11.33 -8.91
CA LEU A 281 17.58 10.92 -7.52
C LEU A 281 18.72 9.94 -7.23
N ARG A 282 19.17 9.20 -8.26
CA ARG A 282 20.30 8.26 -8.15
C ARG A 282 21.68 8.92 -8.35
N ARG A 283 21.72 10.14 -8.89
CA ARG A 283 22.96 10.87 -9.23
C ARG A 283 23.40 11.88 -8.15
N ALA A 284 22.50 12.24 -7.25
CA ALA A 284 22.80 13.09 -6.10
C ALA A 284 23.45 12.24 -5.00
#